data_AF-A0A8T4T7G0-F1
#
_entry.id   AF-A0A8T4T7G0-F1
#
_cell.length_a   1.000
_cell.length_b   1.000
_cell.length_c   1.000
_cell.angle_alpha   90.00
_cell.angle_beta   90.00
_cell.angle_gamma   90.00
#
_symmetry.space_group_name_H-M   'P 1'
#
loop_
_entity.id
_entity.type
_entity.pdbx_description
1 polymer ?
#
loop_
_entity_poly.entity_id
_entity_poly.type
_entity_poly.pdbx_seq_one_letter_code
_entity_poly.pdbx_strand_id
1 'polypeptide(L)'
;MKQILILGGGIGGLVAANKLRKKLCKEHKIILIDKNDKHVYAPSFLWVMEGKRNAEKIQKPLERLKRKGIGFVNEKVVKIEPEKNIVRTNNNDFNYDYLIISLGAELVPENIKGLSGSGYNLYQLEEVEKLRDDLKNFKGGKVAVVISSLPFKCPAAPYEAAFLLDEYFSKKRIRGKIEINIFTPETLPMPSAGPENGKIIKSMLESRNI
;
A
#
# COMPACT_ATOMS: atom_id res chain seq x y z
N MET A 1 -5.27 -16.83 31.25
CA MET A 1 -4.32 -16.06 30.41
C MET A 1 -4.25 -16.66 29.01
N LYS A 2 -4.22 -15.85 27.96
CA LYS A 2 -4.12 -16.30 26.55
C LYS A 2 -3.14 -15.43 25.77
N GLN A 3 -2.39 -16.02 24.82
CA GLN A 3 -1.49 -15.33 23.91
C GLN A 3 -2.10 -15.22 22.51
N ILE A 4 -2.29 -13.98 22.06
CA ILE A 4 -2.78 -13.64 20.73
C ILE A 4 -1.60 -13.13 19.90
N LEU A 5 -1.34 -13.83 18.79
CA LEU A 5 -0.30 -13.47 17.84
C LEU A 5 -0.92 -12.83 16.60
N ILE A 6 -0.37 -11.71 16.17
CA ILE A 6 -0.84 -10.94 15.02
C ILE A 6 0.31 -10.81 14.04
N LEU A 7 0.12 -11.29 12.81
CA LEU A 7 1.12 -11.24 11.76
C LEU A 7 0.82 -10.08 10.82
N GLY A 8 1.70 -9.10 10.75
CA GLY A 8 1.56 -7.90 9.92
C GLY A 8 1.20 -6.64 10.72
N GLY A 9 2.01 -5.60 10.56
CA GLY A 9 1.88 -4.23 11.08
C GLY A 9 1.17 -3.27 10.12
N GLY A 10 0.46 -3.80 9.13
CA GLY A 10 -0.43 -3.03 8.25
C GLY A 10 -1.69 -2.54 8.97
N ILE A 11 -2.64 -1.96 8.21
CA ILE A 11 -3.89 -1.41 8.76
C ILE A 11 -4.67 -2.49 9.53
N GLY A 12 -4.84 -3.68 8.95
CA GLY A 12 -5.59 -4.78 9.56
C GLY A 12 -5.02 -5.21 10.92
N GLY A 13 -3.72 -5.48 10.99
CA GLY A 13 -3.05 -5.90 12.21
C GLY A 13 -3.03 -4.82 13.29
N LEU A 14 -2.81 -3.55 12.92
CA LEU A 14 -2.90 -2.44 13.86
C LEU A 14 -4.31 -2.26 14.43
N VAL A 15 -5.34 -2.33 13.59
CA VAL A 15 -6.74 -2.23 14.04
C VAL A 15 -7.06 -3.40 14.98
N ALA A 16 -6.69 -4.63 14.61
CA ALA A 16 -6.89 -5.82 15.43
C ALA A 16 -6.19 -5.68 16.79
N ALA A 17 -4.90 -5.38 16.81
CA ALA A 17 -4.11 -5.25 18.02
C ALA A 17 -4.69 -4.19 18.98
N ASN A 18 -5.05 -3.01 18.47
CA ASN A 18 -5.61 -1.94 19.28
C ASN A 18 -7.02 -2.26 19.78
N LYS A 19 -7.88 -2.88 18.95
CA LYS A 19 -9.23 -3.29 19.36
C LYS A 19 -9.17 -4.38 20.43
N LEU A 20 -8.34 -5.40 20.25
CA LEU A 20 -8.12 -6.45 21.24
C LEU A 20 -7.61 -5.89 22.55
N ARG A 21 -6.61 -5.01 22.50
CA ARG A 21 -6.04 -4.43 23.73
C ARG A 21 -7.07 -3.62 24.52
N LYS A 22 -7.99 -2.93 23.86
CA LYS A 22 -9.10 -2.19 24.50
C LYS A 22 -10.16 -3.10 25.11
N LYS A 23 -10.40 -4.28 24.52
CA LYS A 23 -11.48 -5.20 24.93
C LYS A 23 -11.03 -6.25 25.95
N LEU A 24 -9.77 -6.66 25.91
CA LEU A 24 -9.23 -7.72 26.77
C LEU A 24 -8.57 -7.15 28.02
N CYS A 25 -8.62 -7.88 29.13
CA CYS A 25 -7.87 -7.55 30.35
C CYS A 25 -6.35 -7.69 30.11
N LYS A 26 -5.53 -6.97 30.90
CA LYS A 26 -4.07 -6.86 30.70
C LYS A 26 -3.31 -8.20 30.80
N GLU A 27 -3.90 -9.20 31.45
CA GLU A 27 -3.33 -10.55 31.55
C GLU A 27 -3.19 -11.22 30.18
N HIS A 28 -4.06 -10.92 29.22
CA HIS A 28 -3.90 -11.44 27.86
C HIS A 28 -2.74 -10.75 27.15
N LYS A 29 -1.82 -11.56 26.62
CA LYS A 29 -0.64 -11.11 25.88
C LYS A 29 -0.99 -10.97 24.40
N ILE A 30 -0.75 -9.78 23.85
CA ILE A 30 -0.95 -9.48 22.44
C ILE A 30 0.42 -9.16 21.85
N ILE A 31 0.82 -9.88 20.80
CA ILE A 31 2.12 -9.69 20.13
C ILE A 31 1.85 -9.45 18.65
N LEU A 32 2.42 -8.39 18.11
CA LEU A 32 2.44 -8.12 16.68
C LEU A 32 3.83 -8.38 16.12
N ILE A 33 3.91 -9.17 15.04
CA ILE A 33 5.15 -9.45 14.30
C ILE A 33 5.07 -8.76 12.93
N ASP A 34 6.07 -7.96 12.57
CA ASP A 34 6.22 -7.41 11.21
C ASP A 34 7.69 -7.32 10.80
N LYS A 35 7.96 -7.50 9.49
CA LYS A 35 9.31 -7.38 8.93
C LYS A 35 9.82 -5.94 8.92
N ASN A 36 8.94 -4.95 8.91
CA ASN A 36 9.26 -3.53 8.95
C ASN A 36 9.15 -2.98 10.38
N ASP A 37 9.98 -2.00 10.72
CA ASP A 37 9.97 -1.33 12.03
C ASP A 37 8.91 -0.23 12.14
N LYS A 38 8.36 0.20 11.00
CA LYS A 38 7.39 1.29 10.86
C LYS A 38 6.13 0.82 10.13
N HIS A 39 4.99 1.32 10.59
CA HIS A 39 3.78 1.34 9.81
C HIS A 39 3.81 2.49 8.82
N VAL A 40 3.50 2.21 7.56
CA VAL A 40 3.34 3.19 6.49
C VAL A 40 1.87 3.31 6.12
N TYR A 41 1.32 4.52 6.15
CA TYR A 41 -0.06 4.78 5.73
C TYR A 41 -0.14 4.97 4.19
N ALA A 42 -0.15 3.84 3.48
CA ALA A 42 -0.15 3.76 2.01
C ALA A 42 -1.21 4.62 1.28
N PRO A 43 -2.43 4.85 1.81
CA PRO A 43 -3.40 5.74 1.15
C PRO A 43 -2.91 7.18 0.92
N SER A 44 -1.82 7.60 1.57
CA SER A 44 -1.24 8.94 1.34
C SER A 44 -0.20 8.99 0.23
N PHE A 45 0.12 7.88 -0.45
CA PHE A 45 1.18 7.86 -1.46
C PHE A 45 0.94 8.84 -2.61
N LEU A 46 -0.30 8.99 -3.10
CA LEU A 46 -0.59 9.96 -4.16
C LEU A 46 -0.36 11.42 -3.70
N TRP A 47 -0.59 11.73 -2.42
CA TRP A 47 -0.23 13.03 -1.87
C TRP A 47 1.27 13.21 -1.67
N VAL A 48 2.02 12.13 -1.48
CA VAL A 48 3.50 12.17 -1.50
C VAL A 48 3.99 12.42 -2.93
N MET A 49 3.42 11.74 -3.93
CA MET A 49 3.70 11.94 -5.36
C MET A 49 3.56 13.41 -5.77
N GLU A 50 2.48 14.07 -5.34
CA GLU A 50 2.26 15.51 -5.61
C GLU A 50 3.12 16.45 -4.74
N GLY A 51 3.83 15.94 -3.74
CA GLY A 51 4.56 16.74 -2.76
C GLY A 51 3.67 17.45 -1.73
N LYS A 52 2.39 17.08 -1.60
CA LYS A 52 1.46 17.60 -0.58
C LYS A 52 1.68 16.98 0.80
N ARG A 53 2.36 15.84 0.89
CA ARG A 53 2.75 15.18 2.15
C ARG A 53 4.17 14.66 2.09
N ASN A 54 4.83 14.69 3.24
CA ASN A 54 6.15 14.10 3.41
C ASN A 54 6.05 12.66 3.94
N ALA A 55 6.97 11.81 3.51
CA ALA A 55 7.03 10.40 3.89
C ALA A 55 7.07 10.19 5.41
N GLU A 56 7.76 11.05 6.17
CA GLU A 56 7.88 10.93 7.62
C GLU A 56 6.56 11.20 8.34
N LYS A 57 5.67 12.00 7.73
CA LYS A 57 4.36 12.32 8.32
C LYS A 57 3.36 11.18 8.20
N ILE A 58 3.57 10.26 7.26
CA ILE A 58 2.70 9.11 7.00
C ILE A 58 3.23 7.80 7.60
N GLN A 59 4.32 7.89 8.37
CA GLN A 59 4.96 6.76 9.02
C GLN A 59 4.91 6.88 10.55
N LYS A 60 4.78 5.73 11.22
CA LYS A 60 4.88 5.63 12.68
C LYS A 60 5.65 4.37 13.10
N PRO A 61 6.61 4.46 14.04
CA PRO A 61 7.28 3.28 14.57
C PRO A 61 6.27 2.32 15.22
N LEU A 62 6.33 1.04 14.86
CA LEU A 62 5.49 -0.01 15.45
C LEU A 62 5.82 -0.26 16.92
N GLU A 63 7.06 0.02 17.32
CA GLU A 63 7.52 -0.04 18.72
C GLU A 63 6.65 0.78 19.69
N ARG A 64 5.97 1.83 19.19
CA ARG A 64 5.02 2.62 20.00
C ARG A 64 3.84 1.81 20.54
N LEU A 65 3.55 0.63 19.97
CA LEU A 65 2.53 -0.30 20.46
C LEU A 65 2.83 -0.78 21.88
N LYS A 66 4.10 -0.87 22.28
CA LYS A 66 4.49 -1.28 23.65
C LYS A 66 3.93 -0.35 24.72
N ARG A 67 3.79 0.96 24.41
CA ARG A 67 3.15 1.95 25.31
C ARG A 67 1.68 1.63 25.62
N LYS A 68 1.04 0.82 24.78
CA LYS A 68 -0.34 0.36 24.95
C LYS A 68 -0.42 -1.05 25.56
N GLY A 69 0.70 -1.66 25.96
CA GLY A 69 0.74 -3.04 26.43
C GLY A 69 0.53 -4.07 25.30
N ILE A 70 0.98 -3.74 24.08
CA ILE A 70 1.01 -4.65 22.93
C ILE A 70 2.49 -4.89 22.62
N GLY A 71 2.93 -6.16 22.65
CA GLY A 71 4.27 -6.54 22.25
C GLY A 71 4.49 -6.31 20.75
N PHE A 72 5.70 -5.92 20.37
CA PHE A 72 6.12 -5.81 18.99
C PHE A 72 7.42 -6.57 18.80
N VAL A 73 7.49 -7.35 17.72
CA VAL A 73 8.65 -8.11 17.29
C VAL A 73 8.93 -7.72 15.84
N ASN A 74 10.12 -7.19 15.57
CA ASN A 74 10.53 -6.81 14.23
C ASN A 74 11.28 -7.96 13.54
N GLU A 75 10.52 -8.92 13.02
CA GLU A 75 11.05 -10.13 12.39
C GLU A 75 10.20 -10.53 11.19
N LYS A 76 10.81 -11.26 10.26
CA LYS A 76 10.09 -11.77 9.08
C LYS A 76 9.50 -13.14 9.41
N VAL A 77 8.18 -13.26 9.30
CA VAL A 77 7.51 -14.57 9.33
C VAL A 77 7.96 -15.39 8.12
N VAL A 78 8.40 -16.62 8.37
CA VAL A 78 8.86 -17.55 7.32
C VAL A 78 7.95 -18.77 7.18
N LYS A 79 7.25 -19.17 8.25
CA LYS A 79 6.36 -20.33 8.23
C LYS A 79 5.24 -20.19 9.26
N ILE A 80 4.04 -20.65 8.89
CA ILE A 80 2.92 -20.82 9.81
C ILE A 80 2.64 -22.32 9.88
N GLU A 81 2.62 -22.90 11.08
CA GLU A 81 2.30 -24.31 11.35
C GLU A 81 1.04 -24.40 12.22
N PRO A 82 -0.17 -24.33 11.61
CA PRO A 82 -1.44 -24.31 12.35
C PRO A 82 -1.64 -25.53 13.25
N GLU A 83 -1.26 -26.72 12.76
CA GLU A 83 -1.40 -27.99 13.50
C GLU A 83 -0.63 -28.02 14.83
N LYS A 84 0.39 -27.16 14.97
CA LYS A 84 1.21 -27.05 16.19
C LYS A 84 0.95 -25.75 16.95
N ASN A 85 0.09 -24.87 16.42
CA ASN A 85 -0.07 -23.50 16.87
C ASN A 85 1.25 -22.70 16.97
N ILE A 86 2.13 -22.88 15.97
CA ILE A 86 3.45 -22.23 15.92
C ILE A 86 3.55 -21.33 14.68
N VAL A 87 4.13 -20.14 14.87
CA VAL A 87 4.65 -19.30 13.78
C VAL A 87 6.16 -19.23 13.91
N ARG A 88 6.87 -19.52 12.82
CA ARG A 88 8.32 -19.36 12.74
C ARG A 88 8.68 -18.07 12.04
N THR A 89 9.65 -17.37 12.59
CA THR A 89 10.29 -16.24 11.95
C THR A 89 11.70 -16.61 11.52
N ASN A 90 12.43 -15.66 10.96
CA ASN A 90 13.85 -15.83 10.65
C ASN A 90 14.74 -16.02 11.90
N ASN A 91 14.26 -15.65 13.09
CA ASN A 91 15.08 -15.68 14.31
C ASN A 91 14.48 -16.52 15.45
N ASN A 92 13.15 -16.71 15.50
CA ASN A 92 12.44 -17.24 16.65
C ASN A 92 11.19 -18.03 16.26
N ASP A 93 10.74 -18.88 17.18
CA ASP A 93 9.47 -19.59 17.09
C ASP A 93 8.47 -19.05 18.13
N PHE A 94 7.23 -18.82 17.71
CA PHE A 94 6.17 -18.25 18.54
C PHE A 94 4.96 -19.18 18.60
N ASN A 95 4.67 -19.70 19.80
CA ASN A 95 3.40 -20.37 20.07
C ASN A 95 2.24 -19.35 20.11
N TYR A 96 1.00 -19.78 19.92
CA TYR A 96 -0.18 -18.93 20.13
C TYR A 96 -1.39 -19.71 20.59
N ASP A 97 -2.30 -19.05 21.32
CA ASP A 97 -3.67 -19.56 21.51
C ASP A 97 -4.60 -19.10 20.39
N TYR A 98 -4.36 -17.89 19.87
CA TYR A 98 -5.11 -17.31 18.76
C TYR A 98 -4.16 -16.63 17.78
N LEU A 99 -4.41 -16.82 16.48
CA LEU A 99 -3.62 -16.22 15.41
C LEU A 99 -4.50 -15.29 14.56
N ILE A 100 -3.99 -14.09 14.28
CA ILE A 100 -4.56 -13.16 13.31
C ILE A 100 -3.55 -12.98 12.19
N ILE A 101 -3.93 -13.38 10.97
CA ILE A 101 -3.10 -13.21 9.77
C ILE A 101 -3.52 -11.91 9.07
N SER A 102 -2.63 -10.93 9.04
CA SER A 102 -2.81 -9.63 8.41
C SER A 102 -1.59 -9.19 7.60
N LEU A 103 -0.92 -10.16 6.96
CA LEU A 103 0.32 -9.99 6.21
C LEU A 103 0.14 -9.18 4.91
N GLY A 104 -1.10 -8.99 4.45
CA GLY A 104 -1.39 -8.33 3.18
C GLY A 104 -1.02 -9.20 1.98
N ALA A 105 -0.70 -8.56 0.86
CA ALA A 105 -0.24 -9.19 -0.36
C ALA A 105 1.14 -8.63 -0.75
N GLU A 106 1.96 -9.46 -1.38
CA GLU A 106 3.26 -9.07 -1.91
C GLU A 106 3.15 -8.76 -3.40
N LEU A 107 3.88 -7.74 -3.84
CA LEU A 107 3.99 -7.41 -5.27
C LEU A 107 5.15 -8.22 -5.85
N VAL A 108 4.92 -8.82 -7.01
CA VAL A 108 5.90 -9.67 -7.72
C VAL A 108 6.16 -9.15 -9.14
N PRO A 109 6.66 -7.90 -9.29
CA PRO A 109 6.91 -7.30 -10.60
C PRO A 109 7.85 -8.13 -11.48
N GLU A 110 8.72 -8.94 -10.87
CA GLU A 110 9.63 -9.88 -11.53
C GLU A 110 8.92 -10.95 -12.36
N ASN A 111 7.65 -11.25 -12.05
CA ASN A 111 6.85 -12.20 -12.82
C ASN A 111 6.34 -11.61 -14.15
N ILE A 112 6.52 -10.30 -14.37
CA ILE A 112 6.09 -9.61 -15.58
C ILE A 112 7.33 -9.16 -16.35
N LYS A 113 7.59 -9.83 -17.48
CA LYS A 113 8.76 -9.58 -18.31
C LYS A 113 8.84 -8.10 -18.69
N GLY A 114 9.93 -7.44 -18.30
CA GLY A 114 10.20 -6.04 -18.60
C GLY A 114 9.54 -5.03 -17.65
N LEU A 115 8.83 -5.46 -16.60
CA LEU A 115 8.23 -4.52 -15.63
C LEU A 115 9.22 -4.08 -14.54
N SER A 116 10.08 -5.00 -14.08
CA SER A 116 11.07 -4.66 -13.05
C SER A 116 12.05 -3.60 -13.57
N GLY A 117 12.07 -2.45 -12.90
CA GLY A 117 12.94 -1.33 -13.23
C GLY A 117 12.50 -0.45 -14.41
N SER A 118 11.32 -0.68 -15.01
CA SER A 118 10.85 0.10 -16.17
C SER A 118 9.94 1.30 -15.84
N GLY A 119 9.81 1.64 -14.56
CA GLY A 119 9.04 2.80 -14.12
C GLY A 119 8.89 2.86 -12.61
N TYR A 120 8.00 3.72 -12.14
CA TYR A 120 7.73 3.92 -10.72
C TYR A 120 6.53 3.09 -10.27
N ASN A 121 6.66 2.43 -9.13
CA ASN A 121 5.56 1.69 -8.52
C ASN A 121 4.78 2.57 -7.54
N LEU A 122 3.56 2.97 -7.91
CA LEU A 122 2.67 3.81 -7.08
C LEU A 122 2.30 3.20 -5.72
N TYR A 123 2.62 1.93 -5.50
CA TYR A 123 2.35 1.19 -4.27
C TYR A 123 3.57 0.95 -3.38
N GLN A 124 4.71 1.55 -3.72
CA GLN A 124 5.96 1.54 -2.94
C GLN A 124 6.37 2.98 -2.63
N LEU A 125 6.63 3.28 -1.37
CA LEU A 125 6.86 4.66 -0.92
C LEU A 125 8.11 5.24 -1.58
N GLU A 126 9.18 4.46 -1.65
CA GLU A 126 10.47 4.85 -2.19
C GLU A 126 10.35 5.23 -3.68
N GLU A 127 9.57 4.46 -4.45
CA GLU A 127 9.32 4.72 -5.87
C GLU A 127 8.43 5.95 -6.09
N VAL A 128 7.46 6.18 -5.20
CA VAL A 128 6.61 7.37 -5.21
C VAL A 128 7.42 8.63 -4.88
N GLU A 129 8.38 8.57 -3.97
CA GLU A 129 9.26 9.70 -3.66
C GLU A 129 10.19 10.04 -4.84
N LYS A 130 10.75 9.01 -5.50
CA LYS A 130 11.52 9.20 -6.73
C LYS A 130 10.68 9.85 -7.83
N LEU A 131 9.46 9.33 -8.04
CA LEU A 131 8.52 9.89 -9.02
C LEU A 131 8.24 11.37 -8.75
N ARG A 132 7.95 11.75 -7.50
CA ARG A 132 7.76 13.15 -7.08
C ARG A 132 8.92 14.03 -7.52
N ASP A 133 10.15 13.57 -7.29
CA ASP A 133 11.34 14.36 -7.59
C ASP A 133 11.61 14.46 -9.09
N ASP A 134 11.40 13.38 -9.83
CA ASP A 134 11.57 13.36 -11.29
C ASP A 134 10.49 14.18 -12.03
N LEU A 135 9.26 14.22 -11.51
CA LEU A 135 8.19 15.09 -12.02
C LEU A 135 8.54 16.60 -11.99
N LYS A 136 9.44 17.03 -11.09
CA LYS A 136 9.93 18.42 -11.07
C LYS A 136 10.76 18.73 -12.32
N ASN A 137 11.52 17.76 -12.81
CA ASN A 137 12.41 17.91 -13.95
C ASN A 137 11.73 17.57 -15.29
N PHE A 138 10.64 16.82 -15.29
CA PHE A 138 9.89 16.46 -16.50
C PHE A 138 9.41 17.68 -17.30
N LYS A 139 9.71 17.71 -18.61
CA LYS A 139 9.45 18.87 -19.51
C LYS A 139 8.40 18.62 -20.58
N GLY A 140 8.05 17.36 -20.87
CA GLY A 140 7.30 16.98 -22.05
C GLY A 140 7.41 15.48 -22.33
N GLY A 141 6.44 14.92 -23.05
CA GLY A 141 6.50 13.55 -23.54
C GLY A 141 5.29 12.71 -23.14
N LYS A 142 5.48 11.40 -23.12
CA LYS A 142 4.42 10.43 -22.82
C LYS A 142 4.50 9.95 -21.38
N VAL A 143 3.34 9.81 -20.75
CA VAL A 143 3.16 9.24 -19.42
C VAL A 143 2.19 8.07 -19.55
N ALA A 144 2.64 6.89 -19.16
CA ALA A 144 1.82 5.69 -19.12
C ALA A 144 1.51 5.33 -17.66
N VAL A 145 0.22 5.27 -17.32
CA VAL A 145 -0.24 4.69 -16.06
C VAL A 145 -0.70 3.27 -16.34
N VAL A 146 0.01 2.28 -15.78
CA VAL A 146 -0.17 0.88 -16.15
C VAL A 146 -0.66 0.07 -14.96
N ILE A 147 -1.77 -0.64 -15.16
CA ILE A 147 -2.23 -1.72 -14.30
C ILE A 147 -1.82 -3.00 -14.99
N SER A 148 -0.86 -3.72 -14.41
CA SER A 148 -0.21 -4.84 -15.11
C SER A 148 -1.00 -6.15 -15.06
N SER A 149 -1.74 -6.39 -13.97
CA SER A 149 -2.54 -7.59 -13.76
C SER A 149 -3.58 -7.41 -12.66
N LEU A 150 -4.53 -8.34 -12.58
CA LEU A 150 -5.52 -8.45 -11.51
C LEU A 150 -5.23 -9.69 -10.63
N PRO A 151 -5.56 -9.67 -9.33
CA PRO A 151 -6.03 -8.51 -8.56
C PRO A 151 -4.87 -7.60 -8.11
N PHE A 152 -5.19 -6.34 -7.82
CA PHE A 152 -4.26 -5.39 -7.20
C PHE A 152 -4.95 -4.62 -6.07
N LYS A 153 -4.17 -4.01 -5.18
CA LYS A 153 -4.71 -3.24 -4.05
C LYS A 153 -5.09 -1.82 -4.48
N CYS A 154 -6.14 -1.26 -3.87
CA CYS A 154 -6.60 0.12 -4.08
C CYS A 154 -6.94 0.44 -5.56
N PRO A 155 -8.04 -0.13 -6.11
CA PRO A 155 -8.39 0.00 -7.53
C PRO A 155 -8.59 1.44 -8.03
N ALA A 156 -8.81 2.40 -7.13
CA ALA A 156 -8.92 3.82 -7.49
C ALA A 156 -7.57 4.48 -7.79
N ALA A 157 -6.47 4.01 -7.18
CA ALA A 157 -5.20 4.73 -7.16
C ALA A 157 -4.58 5.01 -8.55
N PRO A 158 -4.63 4.10 -9.54
CA PRO A 158 -4.09 4.38 -10.88
C PRO A 158 -4.86 5.51 -11.58
N TYR A 159 -6.19 5.48 -11.49
CA TYR A 159 -7.05 6.51 -12.11
C TYR A 159 -6.92 7.86 -11.41
N GLU A 160 -6.87 7.85 -10.07
CA GLU A 160 -6.58 9.05 -9.28
C GLU A 160 -5.20 9.62 -9.63
N ALA A 161 -4.17 8.78 -9.77
CA ALA A 161 -2.84 9.22 -10.19
C ALA A 161 -2.87 9.91 -11.57
N ALA A 162 -3.61 9.36 -12.54
CA ALA A 162 -3.75 9.98 -13.86
C ALA A 162 -4.38 11.38 -13.77
N PHE A 163 -5.45 11.55 -13.00
CA PHE A 163 -6.07 12.86 -12.77
C PHE A 163 -5.14 13.84 -12.04
N LEU A 164 -4.38 13.38 -11.05
CA LEU A 164 -3.44 14.22 -10.32
C LEU A 164 -2.24 14.63 -11.19
N LEU A 165 -1.75 13.74 -12.04
CA LEU A 165 -0.70 14.06 -13.02
C LEU A 165 -1.18 15.09 -14.06
N ASP A 166 -2.39 14.92 -14.58
CA ASP A 166 -3.06 15.89 -15.46
C ASP A 166 -3.15 17.28 -14.81
N GLU A 167 -3.61 17.33 -13.55
CA GLU A 167 -3.69 18.58 -12.78
C GLU A 167 -2.29 19.18 -12.53
N TYR A 168 -1.32 18.35 -12.14
CA TYR A 168 0.05 18.77 -11.87
C TYR A 168 0.70 19.41 -13.10
N PHE A 169 0.60 18.78 -14.28
CA PHE A 169 1.16 19.34 -15.51
C PHE A 169 0.42 20.58 -16.00
N SER A 170 -0.88 20.69 -15.70
CA SER A 170 -1.67 21.89 -15.97
C SER A 170 -1.19 23.07 -15.12
N LYS A 171 -0.99 22.86 -13.80
CA LYS A 171 -0.42 23.86 -12.88
C LYS A 171 0.98 24.31 -13.29
N LYS A 172 1.79 23.38 -13.82
CA LYS A 172 3.14 23.67 -14.35
C LYS A 172 3.12 24.31 -15.75
N ARG A 173 1.95 24.51 -16.36
CA ARG A 173 1.75 25.07 -17.70
C ARG A 173 2.47 24.29 -18.81
N ILE A 174 2.63 22.98 -18.63
CA ILE A 174 3.22 22.08 -19.64
C ILE A 174 2.27 20.98 -20.14
N ARG A 175 1.02 20.94 -19.67
CA ARG A 175 0.04 19.89 -20.03
C ARG A 175 -0.12 19.65 -21.52
N GLY A 176 -0.07 20.70 -22.35
CA GLY A 176 -0.16 20.59 -23.81
C GLY A 176 1.04 19.89 -24.48
N LYS A 177 2.13 19.65 -23.73
CA LYS A 177 3.31 18.88 -24.17
C LYS A 177 3.30 17.44 -23.63
N ILE A 178 2.24 17.04 -22.91
CA ILE A 178 2.13 15.73 -22.27
C ILE A 178 1.02 14.92 -22.91
N GLU A 179 1.30 13.66 -23.22
CA GLU A 179 0.32 12.65 -23.58
C GLU A 179 0.20 11.68 -22.39
N ILE A 180 -0.96 11.61 -21.74
CA ILE A 180 -1.21 10.68 -20.63
C ILE A 180 -2.08 9.56 -21.17
N ASN A 181 -1.68 8.30 -20.97
CA ASN A 181 -2.45 7.13 -21.35
C ASN A 181 -2.58 6.17 -20.17
N ILE A 182 -3.74 5.53 -20.04
CA ILE A 182 -3.97 4.45 -19.06
C ILE A 182 -4.06 3.11 -19.78
N PHE A 183 -3.29 2.14 -19.31
CA PHE A 183 -3.36 0.75 -19.78
C PHE A 183 -3.83 -0.14 -18.64
N THR A 184 -4.97 -0.82 -18.82
CA THR A 184 -5.55 -1.68 -17.79
C THR A 184 -6.14 -2.96 -18.41
N PRO A 185 -6.03 -4.12 -17.72
CA PRO A 185 -6.76 -5.34 -18.07
C PRO A 185 -8.24 -5.28 -17.67
N GLU A 186 -8.68 -4.23 -16.98
CA GLU A 186 -10.07 -4.06 -16.57
C GLU A 186 -10.94 -3.66 -17.77
N THR A 187 -12.18 -4.16 -17.81
CA THR A 187 -13.15 -3.80 -18.86
C THR A 187 -13.65 -2.35 -18.71
N LEU A 188 -13.76 -1.88 -17.48
CA LEU A 188 -14.07 -0.51 -17.10
C LEU A 188 -13.26 -0.12 -15.86
N PRO A 189 -12.91 1.17 -15.68
CA PRO A 189 -12.28 1.64 -14.45
C PRO A 189 -13.05 1.25 -13.20
N MET A 190 -12.33 0.85 -12.15
CA MET A 190 -12.91 0.53 -10.84
C MET A 190 -14.14 -0.40 -10.91
N PRO A 191 -14.01 -1.63 -11.44
CA PRO A 191 -15.11 -2.58 -11.53
C PRO A 191 -15.70 -2.93 -10.16
N SER A 192 -14.88 -2.86 -9.11
CA SER A 192 -15.31 -3.02 -7.70
C SER A 192 -16.34 -1.98 -7.22
N ALA A 193 -16.42 -0.82 -7.86
CA ALA A 193 -17.41 0.23 -7.57
C ALA A 193 -18.68 0.12 -8.43
N GLY A 194 -18.76 -0.88 -9.31
CA GLY A 194 -19.89 -1.10 -10.22
C GLY A 194 -19.75 -0.36 -11.57
N PRO A 195 -20.51 -0.80 -12.59
CA PRO A 195 -20.33 -0.38 -13.97
C PRO A 195 -20.64 1.10 -14.21
N GLU A 196 -21.62 1.67 -13.50
CA GLU A 196 -21.98 3.10 -13.66
C GLU A 196 -20.83 4.02 -13.23
N ASN A 197 -20.19 3.73 -12.09
CA ASN A 197 -19.01 4.47 -11.65
C ASN A 197 -17.85 4.31 -12.63
N GLY A 198 -17.64 3.11 -13.19
CA GLY A 198 -16.63 2.90 -14.20
C GLY A 198 -16.86 3.70 -15.49
N LYS A 199 -18.10 3.80 -15.97
CA LYS A 199 -18.47 4.66 -17.11
C LYS A 199 -18.22 6.14 -16.81
N ILE A 200 -18.58 6.60 -15.62
CA ILE A 200 -18.35 7.99 -15.18
C ILE A 200 -16.86 8.30 -15.18
N ILE A 201 -16.04 7.44 -14.57
CA ILE A 201 -14.58 7.64 -14.52
C ILE A 201 -13.98 7.65 -15.92
N LYS A 202 -14.40 6.70 -16.78
CA LYS A 202 -13.98 6.67 -18.19
C LYS A 202 -14.31 7.98 -18.90
N SER A 203 -15.54 8.47 -18.79
CA SER A 203 -15.97 9.73 -19.40
C SER A 203 -15.16 10.93 -18.87
N MET A 204 -14.84 10.95 -17.57
CA MET A 204 -13.98 11.98 -16.97
C MET A 204 -12.55 11.95 -17.54
N LEU A 205 -11.98 10.76 -17.75
CA LEU A 205 -10.65 10.59 -18.36
C LEU A 205 -10.66 11.08 -19.82
N GLU A 206 -11.64 10.63 -20.61
CA GLU A 206 -11.79 11.01 -22.02
C GLU A 206 -11.97 12.53 -22.18
N SER A 207 -12.74 13.17 -21.29
CA SER A 207 -12.93 14.63 -21.30
C SER A 207 -11.64 15.44 -21.09
N ARG A 208 -10.59 14.80 -20.57
CA ARG A 208 -9.25 15.38 -20.34
C ARG A 208 -8.22 14.91 -21.36
N ASN A 209 -8.64 14.20 -22.41
CA ASN A 209 -7.76 13.53 -23.38
C ASN A 209 -6.75 12.60 -22.68
N ILE A 210 -7.28 11.68 -21.86
CA ILE A 210 -6.55 10.60 -21.17
C ILE A 210 -7.19 9.25 -21.53
#